data_AF-A0A2U3AWI3-F1
#
_entry.id   AF-A0A2U3AWI3-F1
#
_cell.length_a   1.000
_cell.length_b   1.000
_cell.length_c   1.000
_cell.angle_alpha   90.00
_cell.angle_beta   90.00
_cell.angle_gamma   90.00
#
_symmetry.space_group_name_H-M   'P 1'
#
loop_
_entity.id
_entity.type
_entity.pdbx_description
1 polymer ?
#
loop_
_entity_poly.entity_id
_entity_poly.type
_entity_poly.pdbx_seq_one_letter_code
_entity_poly.pdbx_strand_id
1 'polypeptide(L)'
;MGILTNIFGNNKKLPFKKTIRFERKESEFEVNIGDEVKIWNKPNTKQLNLYAKGSAGGNGLIGITFNSAISHHLSKTEDLFVENKVVGLTKNSIDLFVNIYADKKAVQEIQQNHKKEWIDNLNKKYNPKTSWELRFYSENKIGKNDFLIKTIDKSQIEEFYQRDNETIWLTDKNGEKLSAENSVRSGGTEKTLRAIFSGHELEVQNFKKEHNWYYIDIGIKK
;
A
#
# COMPACT_ATOMS: atom_id res chain seq x y z
N MET A 1 -40.90 11.11 37.18
CA MET A 1 -40.69 11.65 35.82
C MET A 1 -39.46 10.99 35.23
N GLY A 2 -39.63 10.39 34.06
CA GLY A 2 -38.64 9.49 33.46
C GLY A 2 -37.48 10.24 32.82
N ILE A 3 -36.28 9.69 33.00
CA ILE A 3 -35.13 9.92 32.12
C ILE A 3 -34.67 8.54 31.65
N LEU A 4 -35.31 8.05 30.57
CA LEU A 4 -34.74 7.02 29.71
C LEU A 4 -34.30 7.73 28.43
N THR A 5 -33.18 8.43 28.49
CA THR A 5 -32.55 9.01 27.29
C THR A 5 -31.70 7.96 26.60
N ASN A 6 -32.29 7.38 25.55
CA ASN A 6 -31.67 6.79 24.39
C ASN A 6 -30.64 5.66 24.59
N ILE A 7 -31.18 4.44 24.60
CA ILE A 7 -30.55 3.26 24.02
C ILE A 7 -30.37 3.51 22.52
N PHE A 8 -29.40 4.33 22.11
CA PHE A 8 -28.86 4.21 20.76
C PHE A 8 -28.05 2.91 20.74
N GLY A 9 -28.69 1.83 20.30
CA GLY A 9 -28.04 0.56 20.06
C GLY A 9 -26.74 0.79 19.29
N ASN A 10 -25.61 0.54 19.94
CA ASN A 10 -24.31 0.38 19.30
C ASN A 10 -24.35 -0.93 18.52
N ASN A 11 -25.14 -0.97 17.45
CA ASN A 11 -25.16 -2.10 16.56
C ASN A 11 -23.84 -2.05 15.80
N LYS A 12 -22.85 -2.84 16.23
CA LYS A 12 -21.58 -3.06 15.52
C LYS A 12 -21.77 -3.97 14.30
N LYS A 13 -22.98 -3.95 13.72
CA LYS A 13 -23.33 -4.74 12.54
C LYS A 13 -23.10 -3.88 11.32
N LEU A 14 -22.49 -4.48 10.31
CA LEU A 14 -22.39 -3.90 8.98
C LEU A 14 -23.63 -4.27 8.16
N PRO A 15 -24.06 -3.43 7.20
CA PRO A 15 -23.52 -2.10 6.94
C PRO A 15 -23.89 -1.12 8.08
N PHE A 16 -22.92 -0.31 8.50
CA PHE A 16 -23.13 0.78 9.45
C PHE A 16 -23.37 2.06 8.67
N LYS A 17 -24.61 2.56 8.69
CA LYS A 17 -25.02 3.77 7.96
C LYS A 17 -25.61 4.79 8.94
N LYS A 18 -24.92 5.89 9.19
CA LYS A 18 -25.37 6.91 10.16
C LYS A 18 -24.72 8.27 9.92
N THR A 19 -25.46 9.33 10.23
CA THR A 19 -24.89 10.68 10.39
C THR A 19 -24.33 10.83 11.80
N ILE A 20 -23.04 11.17 11.90
CA ILE A 20 -22.32 11.38 13.14
C ILE A 20 -21.91 12.83 13.25
N ARG A 21 -22.18 13.43 14.40
CA ARG A 21 -21.73 14.79 14.72
C ARG A 21 -20.31 14.77 15.28
N PHE A 22 -19.46 15.60 14.70
CA PHE A 22 -18.12 15.90 15.17
C PHE A 22 -18.09 17.32 15.73
N GLU A 23 -17.33 17.49 16.81
CA GLU A 23 -16.93 18.81 17.28
C GLU A 23 -15.96 19.39 16.25
N ARG A 24 -16.29 20.56 15.69
CA ARG A 24 -15.44 21.23 14.70
C ARG A 24 -14.21 21.81 15.40
N LYS A 25 -13.04 21.62 14.79
CA LYS A 25 -11.79 22.27 15.20
C LYS A 25 -11.45 23.39 14.24
N GLU A 26 -10.83 24.44 14.78
CA GLU A 26 -10.27 25.51 13.98
C GLU A 26 -9.17 24.95 13.08
N SER A 27 -9.22 25.29 11.80
CA SER A 27 -8.34 24.75 10.79
C SER A 27 -8.22 25.75 9.65
N GLU A 28 -7.04 25.82 9.05
CA GLU A 28 -6.78 26.61 7.85
C GLU A 28 -7.39 25.96 6.59
N PHE A 29 -7.82 24.69 6.71
CA PHE A 29 -8.45 23.95 5.62
C PHE A 29 -9.94 24.27 5.56
N GLU A 30 -10.39 24.69 4.38
CA GLU A 30 -11.82 24.85 4.11
C GLU A 30 -12.50 23.48 4.00
N VAL A 31 -13.71 23.38 4.54
CA VAL A 31 -14.57 22.19 4.47
C VAL A 31 -15.97 22.68 4.15
N ASN A 32 -16.57 22.11 3.12
CA ASN A 32 -17.88 22.46 2.62
C ASN A 32 -18.85 21.28 2.74
N ILE A 33 -20.15 21.61 2.75
CA ILE A 33 -21.18 20.58 2.63
C ILE A 33 -21.00 19.90 1.28
N GLY A 34 -20.91 18.58 1.34
CA GLY A 34 -20.71 17.72 0.21
C GLY A 34 -19.30 17.16 0.07
N ASP A 35 -18.35 17.67 0.85
CA ASP A 35 -16.98 17.20 0.83
C ASP A 35 -16.83 15.82 1.47
N GLU A 36 -15.90 15.05 0.93
CA GLU A 36 -15.36 13.85 1.57
C GLU A 36 -14.21 14.25 2.50
N VAL A 37 -14.09 13.56 3.63
CA VAL A 37 -13.01 13.76 4.59
C VAL A 37 -12.33 12.44 4.90
N LYS A 38 -11.09 12.51 5.40
CA LYS A 38 -10.39 11.34 5.91
C LYS A 38 -10.81 11.10 7.36
N ILE A 39 -11.32 9.91 7.65
CA ILE A 39 -11.65 9.48 9.02
C ILE A 39 -10.48 8.67 9.55
N TRP A 40 -9.91 9.07 10.68
CA TRP A 40 -8.83 8.36 11.34
C TRP A 40 -9.22 7.95 12.75
N ASN A 41 -9.01 6.69 13.10
CA ASN A 41 -9.19 6.20 14.47
C ASN A 41 -7.88 6.37 15.25
N LYS A 42 -7.93 7.08 16.38
CA LYS A 42 -6.76 7.22 17.24
C LYS A 42 -6.45 5.87 17.90
N PRO A 43 -5.22 5.32 17.75
CA PRO A 43 -4.85 4.01 18.25
C PRO A 43 -5.21 3.81 19.72
N ASN A 44 -5.75 2.64 20.04
CA ASN A 44 -6.16 2.25 21.39
C ASN A 44 -7.20 3.17 22.05
N THR A 45 -7.94 3.95 21.27
CA THR A 45 -9.02 4.81 21.77
C THR A 45 -10.29 4.65 20.93
N LYS A 46 -11.39 5.27 21.39
CA LYS A 46 -12.65 5.41 20.63
C LYS A 46 -12.73 6.76 19.89
N GLN A 47 -11.65 7.54 19.92
CA GLN A 47 -11.61 8.88 19.35
C GLN A 47 -11.42 8.77 17.84
N LEU A 48 -12.31 9.42 17.11
CA LEU A 48 -12.21 9.60 15.67
C LEU A 48 -11.84 11.04 15.36
N ASN A 49 -10.89 11.19 14.46
CA ASN A 49 -10.46 12.47 13.94
C ASN A 49 -10.86 12.58 12.47
N LEU A 50 -11.38 13.74 12.09
CA LEU A 50 -11.60 14.10 10.69
C LEU A 50 -10.44 14.95 10.20
N TYR A 51 -9.93 14.59 9.03
CA TYR A 51 -8.93 15.38 8.33
C TYR A 51 -9.47 15.85 6.99
N ALA A 52 -9.24 17.13 6.65
CA ALA A 52 -9.61 17.70 5.37
C ALA A 52 -8.95 16.95 4.21
N LYS A 53 -9.65 16.89 3.07
CA LYS A 53 -9.09 16.32 1.84
C LYS A 53 -7.84 17.11 1.42
N GLY A 54 -6.80 16.44 0.93
CA GLY A 54 -5.52 17.06 0.57
C GLY A 54 -4.54 17.29 1.74
N SER A 55 -4.97 17.15 2.99
CA SER A 55 -4.04 17.24 4.13
C SER A 55 -3.09 16.04 4.23
N ALA A 56 -1.87 16.30 4.73
CA ALA A 56 -0.78 15.33 4.90
C ALA A 56 -0.05 15.56 6.23
N GLY A 57 0.39 14.49 6.90
CA GLY A 57 1.19 14.61 8.12
C GLY A 57 0.46 15.17 9.35
N GLY A 58 -0.88 15.17 9.36
CA GLY A 58 -1.68 15.53 10.55
C GLY A 58 -2.07 17.01 10.68
N ASN A 59 -1.68 17.87 9.74
CA ASN A 59 -1.99 19.31 9.73
C ASN A 59 -3.45 19.66 9.39
N GLY A 60 -4.25 18.72 8.89
CA GLY A 60 -5.62 18.99 8.43
C GLY A 60 -6.73 18.61 9.39
N LEU A 61 -6.48 18.55 10.70
CA LEU A 61 -7.50 18.16 11.67
C LEU A 61 -8.65 19.19 11.70
N ILE A 62 -9.85 18.75 11.35
CA ILE A 62 -11.05 19.61 11.22
C ILE A 62 -12.17 19.22 12.17
N GLY A 63 -12.11 18.03 12.77
CA GLY A 63 -13.11 17.63 13.75
C GLY A 63 -12.76 16.40 14.56
N ILE A 64 -13.40 16.27 15.72
CA ILE A 64 -13.19 15.16 16.66
C ILE A 64 -14.55 14.65 17.16
N THR A 65 -14.67 13.34 17.33
CA THR A 65 -15.80 12.73 18.06
C THR A 65 -15.36 11.44 18.73
N PHE A 66 -16.24 10.85 19.53
CA PHE A 66 -16.05 9.53 20.13
C PHE A 66 -17.12 8.57 19.63
N ASN A 67 -16.72 7.52 18.92
CA ASN A 67 -17.66 6.53 18.40
C ASN A 67 -17.05 5.12 18.43
N SER A 68 -17.54 4.30 19.35
CA SER A 68 -17.04 2.93 19.53
C SER A 68 -17.36 1.97 18.39
N ALA A 69 -18.46 2.18 17.66
CA ALA A 69 -18.85 1.28 16.57
C ALA A 69 -17.94 1.48 15.37
N ILE A 70 -17.76 2.73 14.93
CA ILE A 70 -16.85 3.07 13.83
C ILE A 70 -15.41 2.75 14.21
N SER A 71 -14.97 3.14 15.40
CA SER A 71 -13.61 2.83 15.91
C SER A 71 -13.32 1.32 15.90
N HIS A 72 -14.30 0.50 16.30
CA HIS A 72 -14.17 -0.95 16.22
C HIS A 72 -13.98 -1.43 14.79
N HIS A 73 -14.82 -0.99 13.85
CA HIS A 73 -14.73 -1.42 12.46
C HIS A 73 -13.42 -1.00 11.79
N LEU A 74 -13.03 0.28 11.94
CA LEU A 74 -11.77 0.82 11.39
C LEU A 74 -10.51 0.10 11.89
N SER A 75 -10.57 -0.60 13.03
CA SER A 75 -9.40 -1.27 13.62
C SER A 75 -9.46 -2.79 13.62
N LYS A 76 -10.62 -3.40 13.38
CA LYS A 76 -10.82 -4.84 13.56
C LYS A 76 -11.55 -5.52 12.41
N THR A 77 -12.09 -4.78 11.46
CA THR A 77 -12.79 -5.37 10.32
C THR A 77 -11.89 -5.35 9.09
N GLU A 78 -11.65 -6.52 8.53
CA GLU A 78 -11.01 -6.71 7.23
C GLU A 78 -11.96 -6.34 6.09
N ASP A 79 -11.42 -6.11 4.89
CA ASP A 79 -12.21 -5.84 3.68
C ASP A 79 -13.18 -4.65 3.79
N LEU A 80 -12.81 -3.66 4.61
CA LEU A 80 -13.66 -2.53 4.97
C LEU A 80 -13.63 -1.42 3.92
N PHE A 81 -14.81 -0.98 3.50
CA PHE A 81 -15.03 0.21 2.70
C PHE A 81 -15.71 1.29 3.55
N VAL A 82 -15.30 2.53 3.34
CA VAL A 82 -15.83 3.70 4.06
C VAL A 82 -16.17 4.78 3.04
N GLU A 83 -17.46 4.99 2.83
CA GLU A 83 -17.98 6.14 2.11
C GLU A 83 -18.42 7.19 3.12
N ASN A 84 -18.08 8.45 2.89
CA ASN A 84 -18.47 9.53 3.77
C ASN A 84 -18.70 10.84 3.02
N LYS A 85 -19.52 11.70 3.61
CA LYS A 85 -19.83 13.02 3.05
C LYS A 85 -20.26 13.97 4.15
N VAL A 86 -19.74 15.19 4.15
CA VAL A 86 -20.23 16.26 5.02
C VAL A 86 -21.64 16.63 4.60
N VAL A 87 -22.60 16.48 5.51
CA VAL A 87 -24.03 16.75 5.24
C VAL A 87 -24.57 17.93 6.04
N GLY A 88 -23.83 18.38 7.05
CA GLY A 88 -24.15 19.59 7.80
C GLY A 88 -22.88 20.24 8.35
N LEU A 89 -22.86 21.56 8.35
CA LEU A 89 -21.72 22.35 8.79
C LEU A 89 -22.21 23.55 9.60
N THR A 90 -21.66 23.74 10.79
CA THR A 90 -21.86 24.95 11.60
C THR A 90 -20.50 25.49 12.06
N LYS A 91 -20.51 26.61 12.80
CA LYS A 91 -19.29 27.13 13.44
C LYS A 91 -18.64 26.11 14.39
N ASN A 92 -19.45 25.27 15.04
CA ASN A 92 -18.98 24.41 16.14
C ASN A 92 -19.06 22.91 15.82
N SER A 93 -19.68 22.52 14.70
CA SER A 93 -19.89 21.11 14.38
C SER A 93 -19.78 20.79 12.90
N ILE A 94 -19.38 19.54 12.64
CA ILE A 94 -19.45 18.90 11.32
C ILE A 94 -20.34 17.67 11.47
N ASP A 95 -21.46 17.64 10.75
CA ASP A 95 -22.31 16.45 10.65
C ASP A 95 -21.85 15.65 9.43
N LEU A 96 -21.26 14.48 9.68
CA LEU A 96 -20.71 13.60 8.66
C LEU A 96 -21.63 12.39 8.48
N PHE A 97 -22.18 12.22 7.29
CA PHE A 97 -22.80 10.96 6.90
C PHE A 97 -21.69 9.94 6.63
N VAL A 98 -21.79 8.76 7.24
CA VAL A 98 -20.85 7.66 7.05
C VAL A 98 -21.62 6.39 6.69
N ASN A 99 -21.16 5.70 5.65
CA ASN A 99 -21.57 4.36 5.27
C ASN A 99 -20.33 3.45 5.31
N ILE A 100 -20.31 2.51 6.26
CA ILE A 100 -19.25 1.53 6.42
C ILE A 100 -19.82 0.16 6.09
N TYR A 101 -19.15 -0.58 5.23
CA TYR A 101 -19.54 -1.93 4.86
C TYR A 101 -18.28 -2.76 4.58
N ALA A 102 -18.41 -4.08 4.70
CA ALA A 102 -17.36 -5.00 4.30
C ALA A 102 -17.83 -5.71 3.04
N ASP A 103 -16.96 -5.80 2.04
CA ASP A 103 -17.25 -6.54 0.82
C ASP A 103 -16.04 -7.39 0.43
N LYS A 104 -16.04 -8.62 0.97
CA LYS A 104 -15.01 -9.61 0.70
C LYS A 104 -14.93 -9.96 -0.80
N LYS A 105 -16.05 -9.97 -1.52
CA LYS A 105 -16.05 -10.30 -2.95
C LYS A 105 -15.37 -9.17 -3.73
N ALA A 106 -15.73 -7.92 -3.46
CA ALA A 106 -15.09 -6.77 -4.08
C ALA A 106 -13.59 -6.73 -3.78
N VAL A 107 -13.15 -7.00 -2.54
CA VAL A 107 -11.71 -7.07 -2.23
C VAL A 107 -11.02 -8.20 -2.97
N GLN A 108 -11.62 -9.40 -3.01
CA GLN A 108 -11.08 -10.51 -3.77
C GLN A 108 -10.97 -10.17 -5.26
N GLU A 109 -12.00 -9.57 -5.85
CA GLU A 109 -12.00 -9.12 -7.25
C GLU A 109 -10.91 -8.07 -7.50
N ILE A 110 -10.76 -7.07 -6.64
CA ILE A 110 -9.68 -6.06 -6.75
C ILE A 110 -8.31 -6.73 -6.66
N GLN A 111 -8.11 -7.64 -5.71
CA GLN A 111 -6.85 -8.37 -5.56
C GLN A 111 -6.53 -9.22 -6.80
N GLN A 112 -7.53 -9.90 -7.36
CA GLN A 112 -7.38 -10.67 -8.60
C GLN A 112 -7.12 -9.78 -9.82
N ASN A 113 -7.83 -8.65 -9.93
CA ASN A 113 -7.61 -7.67 -11.00
C ASN A 113 -6.20 -7.11 -10.93
N HIS A 114 -5.74 -6.69 -9.74
CA HIS A 114 -4.36 -6.22 -9.54
C HIS A 114 -3.33 -7.32 -9.84
N LYS A 115 -3.60 -8.58 -9.45
CA LYS A 115 -2.75 -9.74 -9.81
C LYS A 115 -2.62 -9.86 -11.32
N LYS A 116 -3.77 -9.86 -12.01
CA LYS A 116 -3.86 -9.97 -13.46
C LYS A 116 -3.12 -8.82 -14.15
N GLU A 117 -3.38 -7.58 -13.76
CA GLU A 117 -2.72 -6.39 -14.32
C GLU A 117 -1.19 -6.45 -14.13
N TRP A 118 -0.74 -6.89 -12.96
CA TRP A 118 0.69 -7.05 -12.68
C TRP A 118 1.33 -8.12 -13.58
N ILE A 119 0.70 -9.30 -13.72
CA ILE A 119 1.16 -10.37 -14.62
C ILE A 119 1.15 -9.90 -16.09
N ASP A 120 0.07 -9.29 -16.54
CA ASP A 120 -0.08 -8.78 -17.90
C ASP A 120 1.00 -7.75 -18.21
N ASN A 121 1.31 -6.87 -17.26
CA ASN A 121 2.39 -5.90 -17.40
C ASN A 121 3.77 -6.55 -17.52
N LEU A 122 4.06 -7.58 -16.73
CA LEU A 122 5.32 -8.33 -16.81
C LEU A 122 5.46 -9.12 -18.13
N ASN A 123 4.35 -9.57 -18.71
CA ASN A 123 4.32 -10.30 -19.97
C ASN A 123 4.40 -9.41 -21.22
N LYS A 124 4.17 -8.09 -21.09
CA LYS A 124 4.32 -7.15 -22.22
C LYS A 124 5.76 -7.09 -22.68
N LYS A 125 5.96 -7.26 -24.00
CA LYS A 125 7.25 -7.07 -24.68
C LYS A 125 7.93 -5.81 -24.16
N TYR A 126 9.18 -5.97 -23.72
CA TYR A 126 9.97 -4.89 -23.15
C TYR A 126 11.26 -4.75 -23.92
N ASN A 127 11.51 -3.56 -24.46
CA ASN A 127 12.75 -3.23 -25.15
C ASN A 127 13.45 -2.10 -24.39
N PRO A 128 14.25 -2.42 -23.37
CA PRO A 128 14.92 -1.40 -22.56
C PRO A 128 15.89 -0.55 -23.37
N LYS A 129 15.92 0.76 -23.07
CA LYS A 129 16.82 1.74 -23.72
C LYS A 129 17.98 2.19 -22.83
N THR A 130 17.85 1.99 -21.53
CA THR A 130 18.81 2.41 -20.51
C THR A 130 18.99 1.27 -19.52
N SER A 131 20.08 1.31 -18.76
CA SER A 131 20.22 0.46 -17.58
C SER A 131 19.27 0.87 -16.46
N TRP A 132 19.14 -0.03 -15.48
CA TRP A 132 18.37 0.17 -14.26
C TRP A 132 19.06 -0.53 -13.09
N GLU A 133 18.74 -0.09 -11.89
CA GLU A 133 19.40 -0.53 -10.67
C GLU A 133 18.58 -1.63 -9.96
N LEU A 134 19.25 -2.68 -9.49
CA LEU A 134 18.76 -3.59 -8.46
C LEU A 134 19.50 -3.35 -7.15
N ARG A 135 18.81 -3.58 -6.03
CA ARG A 135 19.34 -3.37 -4.68
C ARG A 135 19.28 -4.64 -3.87
N PHE A 136 20.39 -4.99 -3.25
CA PHE A 136 20.48 -6.15 -2.38
C PHE A 136 21.08 -5.76 -1.04
N TYR A 137 20.50 -6.27 0.05
CA TYR A 137 21.09 -6.19 1.37
C TYR A 137 21.87 -7.47 1.65
N SER A 138 23.12 -7.35 2.12
CA SER A 138 23.91 -8.48 2.61
C SER A 138 24.97 -8.03 3.59
N GLU A 139 25.13 -8.78 4.67
CA GLU A 139 26.24 -8.62 5.62
C GLU A 139 27.55 -9.22 5.08
N ASN A 140 27.44 -10.15 4.13
CA ASN A 140 28.58 -10.78 3.49
C ASN A 140 29.18 -9.89 2.41
N LYS A 141 30.49 -10.03 2.18
CA LYS A 141 31.18 -9.35 1.08
C LYS A 141 30.83 -10.00 -0.25
N ILE A 142 30.28 -9.23 -1.18
CA ILE A 142 29.98 -9.66 -2.55
C ILE A 142 30.89 -8.87 -3.50
N GLY A 143 31.64 -9.55 -4.37
CA GLY A 143 32.42 -8.90 -5.42
C GLY A 143 31.63 -8.79 -6.72
N LYS A 144 31.93 -7.77 -7.54
CA LYS A 144 31.24 -7.47 -8.81
C LYS A 144 31.14 -8.69 -9.75
N ASN A 145 32.16 -9.54 -9.75
CA ASN A 145 32.29 -10.67 -10.69
C ASN A 145 32.04 -12.04 -10.02
N ASP A 146 31.53 -12.04 -8.78
CA ASP A 146 31.39 -13.24 -7.96
C ASP A 146 29.96 -13.76 -7.92
N PHE A 147 29.05 -13.14 -8.66
CA PHE A 147 27.64 -13.50 -8.68
C PHE A 147 27.06 -13.58 -10.09
N LEU A 148 25.94 -14.29 -10.19
CA LEU A 148 25.03 -14.31 -11.31
C LEU A 148 23.66 -13.84 -10.83
N ILE A 149 22.91 -13.16 -11.70
CA ILE A 149 21.52 -12.80 -11.43
C ILE A 149 20.65 -13.96 -11.90
N LYS A 150 19.83 -14.47 -10.99
CA LYS A 150 18.83 -15.48 -11.29
C LYS A 150 17.44 -14.91 -11.03
N THR A 151 16.49 -15.39 -11.81
CA THR A 151 15.08 -15.06 -11.65
C THR A 151 14.26 -16.33 -11.68
N ILE A 152 13.03 -16.22 -11.21
CA ILE A 152 12.02 -17.25 -11.42
C ILE A 152 11.75 -17.47 -12.93
N ASP A 153 11.21 -18.65 -13.25
CA ASP A 153 10.69 -18.91 -14.58
C ASP A 153 9.43 -18.09 -14.85
N LYS A 154 9.25 -17.69 -16.11
CA LYS A 154 8.09 -16.91 -16.55
C LYS A 154 6.76 -17.59 -16.22
N SER A 155 6.71 -18.92 -16.30
CA SER A 155 5.53 -19.71 -15.97
C SER A 155 5.14 -19.67 -14.50
N GLN A 156 6.07 -19.32 -13.60
CA GLN A 156 5.85 -19.31 -12.15
C GLN A 156 5.43 -17.93 -11.62
N ILE A 157 5.38 -16.90 -12.46
CA ILE A 157 5.21 -15.50 -12.02
C ILE A 157 3.97 -15.30 -11.14
N GLU A 158 2.91 -16.07 -11.37
CA GLU A 158 1.68 -16.02 -10.59
C GLU A 158 1.87 -16.34 -9.10
N GLU A 159 2.78 -17.25 -8.78
CA GLU A 159 3.07 -17.74 -7.42
C GLU A 159 3.77 -16.67 -6.58
N PHE A 160 4.41 -15.70 -7.24
CA PHE A 160 5.20 -14.64 -6.62
C PHE A 160 4.45 -13.29 -6.57
N TYR A 161 3.16 -13.26 -6.88
CA TYR A 161 2.34 -12.08 -6.64
C TYR A 161 2.34 -11.76 -5.13
N GLN A 162 2.74 -10.54 -4.77
CA GLN A 162 3.04 -10.06 -3.39
C GLN A 162 4.36 -10.54 -2.76
N ARG A 163 5.16 -11.34 -3.47
CA ARG A 163 6.53 -11.76 -3.08
C ARG A 163 7.54 -11.38 -4.15
N ASP A 164 7.39 -10.18 -4.69
CA ASP A 164 8.19 -9.72 -5.83
C ASP A 164 9.69 -9.55 -5.48
N ASN A 165 9.99 -9.28 -4.21
CA ASN A 165 11.33 -9.37 -3.65
C ASN A 165 11.98 -10.76 -3.75
N GLU A 166 11.20 -11.83 -3.86
CA GLU A 166 11.71 -13.20 -3.99
C GLU A 166 11.92 -13.62 -5.46
N THR A 167 11.49 -12.80 -6.41
CA THR A 167 11.52 -13.14 -7.85
C THR A 167 12.91 -13.06 -8.48
N ILE A 168 13.85 -12.37 -7.82
CA ILE A 168 15.22 -12.17 -8.27
C ILE A 168 16.15 -12.41 -7.08
N TRP A 169 17.18 -13.22 -7.29
CA TRP A 169 18.23 -13.45 -6.31
C TRP A 169 19.61 -13.52 -6.96
N LEU A 170 20.64 -13.44 -6.12
CA LEU A 170 22.01 -13.62 -6.55
C LEU A 170 22.45 -15.06 -6.25
N THR A 171 23.14 -15.69 -7.18
CA THR A 171 23.86 -16.94 -6.96
C THR A 171 25.35 -16.73 -7.15
N ASP A 172 26.18 -17.59 -6.61
CA ASP A 172 27.58 -17.68 -7.02
C ASP A 172 27.69 -18.28 -8.44
N LYS A 173 28.93 -18.51 -8.90
CA LYS A 173 29.20 -19.12 -10.23
C LYS A 173 28.79 -20.59 -10.32
N ASN A 174 28.66 -21.28 -9.18
CA ASN A 174 28.26 -22.68 -9.09
C ASN A 174 26.73 -22.84 -9.02
N GLY A 175 26.00 -21.72 -8.87
CA GLY A 175 24.54 -21.71 -8.77
C GLY A 175 24.02 -21.74 -7.33
N GLU A 176 24.88 -21.68 -6.33
CA GLU A 176 24.48 -21.61 -4.93
C GLU A 176 23.94 -20.22 -4.60
N LYS A 177 22.76 -20.16 -3.96
CA LYS A 177 22.12 -18.89 -3.60
C LYS A 177 22.96 -18.15 -2.56
N LEU A 178 23.33 -16.91 -2.88
CA LEU A 178 24.02 -16.02 -1.95
C LEU A 178 23.04 -15.54 -0.87
N SER A 179 23.57 -15.33 0.34
CA SER A 179 22.84 -14.67 1.43
C SER A 179 22.79 -13.15 1.15
N ALA A 180 21.99 -12.77 0.16
CA ALA A 180 21.76 -11.41 -0.28
C ALA A 180 20.28 -11.25 -0.65
N GLU A 181 19.58 -10.34 0.01
CA GLU A 181 18.14 -10.18 -0.11
C GLU A 181 17.80 -8.98 -0.98
N ASN A 182 16.92 -9.17 -1.97
CA ASN A 182 16.33 -8.08 -2.72
C ASN A 182 15.24 -7.40 -1.87
N SER A 183 15.64 -6.60 -0.90
CA SER A 183 14.76 -6.10 0.16
C SER A 183 13.94 -4.86 -0.23
N VAL A 184 13.96 -4.44 -1.50
CA VAL A 184 13.23 -3.26 -1.96
C VAL A 184 12.44 -3.56 -3.25
N ARG A 185 11.12 -3.41 -3.17
CA ARG A 185 10.25 -3.32 -4.34
C ARG A 185 10.66 -2.09 -5.16
N SER A 186 11.45 -2.32 -6.19
CA SER A 186 11.97 -1.28 -7.07
C SER A 186 11.43 -1.48 -8.49
N GLY A 187 11.29 -0.38 -9.23
CA GLY A 187 11.03 -0.48 -10.67
C GLY A 187 12.11 -1.26 -11.42
N GLY A 188 13.29 -1.46 -10.82
CA GLY A 188 14.35 -2.32 -11.35
C GLY A 188 13.95 -3.80 -11.40
N THR A 189 13.29 -4.32 -10.36
CA THR A 189 12.79 -5.72 -10.34
C THR A 189 11.85 -5.98 -11.51
N GLU A 190 10.88 -5.09 -11.72
CA GLU A 190 9.93 -5.20 -12.83
C GLU A 190 10.66 -5.17 -14.19
N LYS A 191 11.58 -4.22 -14.38
CA LYS A 191 12.35 -4.10 -15.63
C LYS A 191 13.21 -5.34 -15.90
N THR A 192 13.85 -5.90 -14.87
CA THR A 192 14.66 -7.12 -14.97
C THR A 192 13.81 -8.30 -15.44
N LEU A 193 12.70 -8.58 -14.74
CA LEU A 193 11.81 -9.68 -15.10
C LEU A 193 11.27 -9.51 -16.53
N ARG A 194 10.81 -8.30 -16.88
CA ARG A 194 10.30 -8.00 -18.23
C ARG A 194 11.35 -8.20 -19.31
N ALA A 195 12.59 -7.80 -19.07
CA ALA A 195 13.67 -7.95 -20.03
C ALA A 195 13.98 -9.43 -20.28
N ILE A 196 14.13 -10.22 -19.21
CA ILE A 196 14.38 -11.67 -19.29
C ILE A 196 13.19 -12.38 -19.94
N PHE A 197 11.95 -12.07 -19.55
CA PHE A 197 10.75 -12.67 -20.12
C PHE A 197 10.49 -12.28 -21.58
N SER A 198 11.16 -11.24 -22.07
CA SER A 198 11.21 -10.83 -23.47
C SER A 198 12.39 -11.45 -24.24
N GLY A 199 13.20 -12.28 -23.59
CA GLY A 199 14.32 -13.02 -24.19
C GLY A 199 15.66 -12.27 -24.21
N HIS A 200 15.81 -11.19 -23.44
CA HIS A 200 17.07 -10.46 -23.41
C HIS A 200 18.07 -11.06 -22.42
N GLU A 201 19.33 -11.14 -22.83
CA GLU A 201 20.45 -11.39 -21.92
C GLU A 201 20.84 -10.10 -21.19
N LEU A 202 21.16 -10.22 -19.90
CA LEU A 202 21.52 -9.11 -19.03
C LEU A 202 23.01 -9.13 -18.68
N GLU A 203 23.58 -7.94 -18.47
CA GLU A 203 24.95 -7.76 -17.99
C GLU A 203 25.00 -6.75 -16.83
N VAL A 204 25.96 -6.95 -15.92
CA VAL A 204 26.25 -5.99 -14.85
C VAL A 204 27.14 -4.88 -15.40
N GLN A 205 26.57 -3.69 -15.53
CA GLN A 205 27.30 -2.52 -16.04
C GLN A 205 28.11 -1.88 -14.91
N ASN A 206 27.47 -1.67 -13.76
CA ASN A 206 28.09 -1.04 -12.60
C ASN A 206 27.74 -1.78 -11.32
N PHE A 207 28.60 -1.64 -10.32
CA PHE A 207 28.45 -2.28 -9.01
C PHE A 207 29.00 -1.35 -7.94
N LYS A 208 28.15 -0.98 -6.98
CA LYS A 208 28.50 -0.11 -5.87
C LYS A 208 28.06 -0.76 -4.57
N LYS A 209 28.89 -0.61 -3.53
CA LYS A 209 28.54 -0.96 -2.16
C LYS A 209 28.47 0.30 -1.31
N GLU A 210 27.40 0.46 -0.56
CA GLU A 210 27.30 1.45 0.53
C GLU A 210 26.80 0.75 1.79
N HIS A 211 27.61 0.73 2.85
CA HIS A 211 27.33 -0.06 4.05
C HIS A 211 27.04 -1.53 3.68
N ASN A 212 25.87 -2.07 4.06
CA ASN A 212 25.45 -3.43 3.73
C ASN A 212 24.55 -3.51 2.48
N TRP A 213 24.45 -2.41 1.73
CA TRP A 213 23.66 -2.33 0.52
C TRP A 213 24.55 -2.42 -0.73
N TYR A 214 24.13 -3.27 -1.65
CA TYR A 214 24.73 -3.47 -2.96
C TYR A 214 23.78 -2.95 -4.02
N TYR A 215 24.27 -2.02 -4.83
CA TYR A 215 23.57 -1.37 -5.94
C TYR A 215 24.18 -1.89 -7.23
N ILE A 216 23.37 -2.59 -8.02
CA ILE A 216 23.80 -3.31 -9.22
C ILE A 216 23.08 -2.69 -10.41
N ASP A 217 23.80 -1.93 -11.23
CA ASP A 217 23.25 -1.41 -12.47
C ASP A 217 23.33 -2.50 -13.54
N ILE A 218 22.17 -2.81 -14.11
CA ILE A 218 22.00 -3.88 -15.09
C ILE A 218 21.52 -3.27 -16.39
N GLY A 219 22.08 -3.76 -17.49
CA GLY A 219 21.65 -3.41 -18.84
C GLY A 219 21.53 -4.65 -19.71
N ILE A 220 21.11 -4.45 -20.96
CA ILE A 220 21.13 -5.50 -21.97
C ILE A 220 22.56 -5.74 -22.42
N LYS A 221 22.96 -7.01 -22.43
CA LYS A 221 24.22 -7.44 -23.00
C LYS A 221 24.21 -7.17 -24.51
N LYS A 222 25.19 -6.40 -24.97
CA LYS A 222 25.34 -6.02 -26.38
C LYS A 222 25.97 -7.13 -27.21
#